data_AF-A0A4P5TTB5-F1
#
_entry.id   AF-A0A4P5TTB5-F1
#
_cell.length_a   1.000
_cell.length_b   1.000
_cell.length_c   1.000
_cell.angle_alpha   90.00
_cell.angle_beta   90.00
_cell.angle_gamma   90.00
#
_symmetry.space_group_name_H-M   'P 1'
#
loop_
_entity.id
_entity.type
_entity.pdbx_description
1 polymer ?
#
loop_
_entity_poly.entity_id
_entity_poly.type
_entity_poly.pdbx_seq_one_letter_code
_entity_poly.pdbx_strand_id
1 'polypeptide(L)'
;MLVKKILMSSLLVSMMTISGVVSADVTFVKTTDGSTFKLDPALFDTPAAKEFLATGKNPYVGNAEAVAKGKKLFGLYSCTQCHGGDAKGQVGPGLVGPTFRYPKDATNKGMFETLWYGTNGGMGGKGIGVMDATDPTNGLKVDEILKVIAWVRTQGTGLTGNE
;
A
#
# COMPACT_ATOMS: atom_id res chain seq x y z
N MET A 1 43.82 -32.81 -55.04
CA MET A 1 44.06 -31.43 -54.54
C MET A 1 43.08 -31.18 -53.41
N LEU A 2 43.35 -30.53 -52.29
CA LEU A 2 44.56 -30.20 -51.54
C LEU A 2 43.99 -29.75 -50.18
N VAL A 3 44.45 -30.42 -49.12
CA VAL A 3 44.41 -30.07 -47.69
C VAL A 3 44.17 -28.58 -47.36
N LYS A 4 43.29 -28.29 -46.37
CA LYS A 4 43.63 -27.56 -45.13
C LYS A 4 42.50 -27.56 -44.09
N LYS A 5 42.80 -28.19 -42.94
CA LYS A 5 42.18 -27.98 -41.62
C LYS A 5 42.45 -26.54 -41.14
N ILE A 6 41.67 -26.03 -40.17
CA ILE A 6 42.09 -25.37 -38.90
C ILE A 6 41.00 -24.38 -38.39
N LEU A 7 40.33 -24.80 -37.30
CA LEU A 7 40.10 -24.16 -35.99
C LEU A 7 39.45 -22.77 -35.80
N MET A 8 38.83 -22.68 -34.60
CA MET A 8 38.42 -21.53 -33.76
C MET A 8 36.96 -21.08 -34.01
N SER A 9 35.98 -21.52 -33.22
CA SER A 9 35.72 -21.20 -31.80
C SER A 9 35.65 -19.70 -31.54
N SER A 10 34.42 -19.18 -31.51
CA SER A 10 34.07 -17.96 -30.78
C SER A 10 32.60 -18.07 -30.37
N LEU A 11 32.38 -18.72 -29.22
CA LEU A 11 31.12 -18.67 -28.49
C LEU A 11 30.97 -17.22 -27.97
N LEU A 12 30.19 -16.42 -28.69
CA LEU A 12 29.75 -15.11 -28.21
C LEU A 12 28.78 -15.34 -27.05
N VAL A 13 29.31 -15.40 -25.83
CA VAL A 13 28.51 -15.24 -24.62
C VAL A 13 28.05 -13.79 -24.60
N SER A 14 26.82 -13.57 -25.06
CA SER A 14 26.10 -12.32 -24.86
C SER A 14 25.89 -12.16 -23.35
N MET A 15 26.82 -11.48 -22.67
CA MET A 15 26.60 -10.95 -21.33
C MET A 15 25.49 -9.90 -21.43
N MET A 16 24.26 -10.38 -21.30
CA MET A 16 23.09 -9.57 -21.04
C MET A 16 23.33 -8.98 -19.65
N THR A 17 23.89 -7.78 -19.61
CA THR A 17 23.98 -6.98 -18.38
C THR A 17 22.55 -6.74 -17.91
N ILE A 18 22.11 -7.51 -16.92
CA ILE A 18 20.92 -7.18 -16.14
C ILE A 18 21.27 -5.90 -15.42
N SER A 19 20.97 -4.76 -16.05
CA SER A 19 20.90 -3.48 -15.38
C SER A 19 19.84 -3.62 -14.30
N GLY A 20 20.28 -3.88 -13.06
CA GLY A 20 19.40 -3.85 -11.90
C GLY A 20 18.74 -2.48 -11.86
N VAL A 21 17.46 -2.42 -12.20
CA VAL A 21 16.65 -1.23 -11.97
C VAL A 21 16.58 -1.03 -10.46
N VAL A 22 17.41 -0.13 -9.94
CA VAL A 22 17.23 0.41 -8.60
C VAL A 22 16.00 1.29 -8.69
N SER A 23 14.83 0.70 -8.48
CA SER A 23 13.58 1.44 -8.36
C SER A 23 13.60 2.19 -7.03
N ALA A 24 13.46 3.50 -7.05
CA ALA A 24 13.35 4.29 -5.83
C ALA A 24 12.02 4.00 -5.14
N ASP A 25 12.04 3.93 -3.80
CA ASP A 25 10.83 3.75 -2.98
C ASP A 25 9.78 4.84 -3.26
N VAL A 26 8.52 4.51 -3.02
CA VAL A 26 7.43 5.47 -3.21
C VAL A 26 7.52 6.62 -2.21
N THR A 27 7.28 7.83 -2.69
CA THR A 27 7.20 9.03 -1.84
C THR A 27 5.79 9.24 -1.33
N PHE A 28 5.62 9.36 -0.01
CA PHE A 28 4.32 9.58 0.62
C PHE A 28 4.03 11.07 0.85
N VAL A 29 2.76 11.45 0.73
CA VAL A 29 2.28 12.82 0.98
C VAL A 29 1.07 12.83 1.93
N LYS A 30 1.00 13.79 2.85
CA LYS A 30 -0.13 13.92 3.77
C LYS A 30 -1.39 14.33 3.02
N THR A 31 -2.52 13.74 3.39
CA THR A 31 -3.83 14.10 2.81
C THR A 31 -4.30 15.49 3.28
N THR A 32 -3.74 16.02 4.37
CA THR A 32 -4.11 17.32 4.97
C THR A 32 -3.59 18.51 4.17
N ASP A 33 -2.31 18.50 3.78
CA ASP A 33 -1.63 19.67 3.19
C ASP A 33 -0.75 19.33 1.97
N GLY A 34 -0.65 18.04 1.60
CA GLY A 34 0.20 17.58 0.51
C GLY A 34 1.71 17.56 0.82
N SER A 35 2.13 17.89 2.05
CA SER A 35 3.52 17.82 2.45
C SER A 35 4.03 16.37 2.43
N THR A 36 5.26 16.17 2.00
CA THR A 36 5.89 14.84 1.99
C THR A 36 6.17 14.37 3.40
N PHE A 37 6.02 13.07 3.65
CA PHE A 37 6.47 12.46 4.90
C PHE A 37 7.27 11.19 4.62
N LYS A 38 8.13 10.85 5.58
CA LYS A 38 8.90 9.60 5.57
C LYS A 38 8.52 8.80 6.81
N LEU A 39 8.36 7.50 6.61
CA LEU A 39 8.21 6.55 7.69
C LEU A 39 9.56 5.89 7.93
N ASP A 40 9.84 5.52 9.17
CA ASP A 40 11.01 4.73 9.50
C ASP A 40 10.96 3.40 8.71
N PRO A 41 12.01 3.06 7.93
CA PRO A 41 12.08 1.78 7.23
C PRO A 41 11.85 0.56 8.13
N ALA A 42 12.15 0.67 9.43
CA ALA A 42 11.90 -0.39 10.41
C ALA A 42 10.40 -0.71 10.60
N LEU A 43 9.49 0.21 10.23
CA LEU A 43 8.04 -0.02 10.25
C LEU A 43 7.56 -0.93 9.12
N PHE A 44 8.41 -1.22 8.12
CA PHE A 44 8.15 -2.14 7.01
C PHE A 44 8.81 -3.49 7.28
N ASP A 45 8.39 -4.15 8.36
CA ASP A 45 8.99 -5.38 8.88
C ASP A 45 8.50 -6.66 8.17
N THR A 46 7.40 -6.60 7.43
CA THR A 46 6.87 -7.74 6.64
C THR A 46 7.25 -7.68 5.16
N PRO A 47 7.28 -8.82 4.44
CA PRO A 47 7.49 -8.82 2.99
C PRO A 47 6.47 -7.95 2.24
N ALA A 48 5.20 -7.99 2.67
CA ALA A 48 4.13 -7.20 2.09
C ALA A 48 4.34 -5.69 2.28
N ALA A 49 4.76 -5.28 3.48
CA ALA A 49 5.07 -3.89 3.76
C ALA A 49 6.26 -3.40 2.93
N LYS A 50 7.32 -4.21 2.78
CA LYS A 50 8.48 -3.88 1.94
C LYS A 50 8.10 -3.73 0.46
N GLU A 51 7.27 -4.63 -0.07
CA GLU A 51 6.76 -4.52 -1.44
C GLU A 51 5.93 -3.26 -1.63
N PHE A 52 5.08 -2.92 -0.65
CA PHE A 52 4.30 -1.69 -0.68
C PHE A 52 5.18 -0.43 -0.65
N LEU A 53 6.26 -0.43 0.14
CA LEU A 53 7.23 0.68 0.13
C LEU A 53 7.92 0.82 -1.23
N ALA A 54 8.28 -0.28 -1.86
CA ALA A 54 8.95 -0.27 -3.15
C ALA A 54 8.03 0.13 -4.32
N THR A 55 6.74 -0.22 -4.25
CA THR A 55 5.84 -0.18 -5.43
C THR A 55 4.58 0.66 -5.24
N GLY A 56 4.17 0.94 -4.00
CA GLY A 56 2.86 1.51 -3.67
C GLY A 56 1.69 0.54 -3.86
N LYS A 57 1.95 -0.70 -4.29
CA LYS A 57 0.95 -1.75 -4.49
C LYS A 57 0.78 -2.56 -3.22
N ASN A 58 -0.45 -2.99 -2.97
CA ASN A 58 -0.80 -3.80 -1.81
C ASN A 58 -0.92 -5.28 -2.22
N PRO A 59 0.02 -6.15 -1.82
CA PRO A 59 -0.02 -7.57 -2.18
C PRO A 59 -1.11 -8.35 -1.43
N TYR A 60 -1.77 -7.75 -0.44
CA TYR A 60 -2.90 -8.38 0.26
C TYR A 60 -4.22 -8.29 -0.51
N VAL A 61 -4.31 -7.53 -1.60
CA VAL A 61 -5.53 -7.50 -2.41
C VAL A 61 -5.82 -8.89 -2.97
N GLY A 62 -7.01 -9.42 -2.67
CA GLY A 62 -7.42 -10.77 -3.05
C GLY A 62 -6.97 -11.88 -2.08
N ASN A 63 -6.16 -11.57 -1.06
CA ASN A 63 -5.75 -12.55 -0.05
C ASN A 63 -6.82 -12.70 1.04
N ALA A 64 -7.49 -13.86 1.09
CA ALA A 64 -8.62 -14.10 1.98
C ALA A 64 -8.29 -13.97 3.48
N GLU A 65 -7.12 -14.43 3.92
CA GLU A 65 -6.72 -14.36 5.33
C GLU A 65 -6.42 -12.91 5.74
N ALA A 66 -5.71 -12.17 4.89
CA ALA A 66 -5.42 -10.75 5.08
C ALA A 66 -6.70 -9.92 5.11
N VAL A 67 -7.65 -10.19 4.22
CA VAL A 67 -8.97 -9.57 4.17
C VAL A 67 -9.76 -9.84 5.45
N ALA A 68 -9.76 -11.08 5.96
CA ALA A 68 -10.44 -11.41 7.21
C ALA A 68 -9.85 -10.65 8.42
N LYS A 69 -8.51 -10.55 8.49
CA LYS A 69 -7.81 -9.75 9.51
C LYS A 69 -8.13 -8.26 9.35
N GLY A 70 -8.14 -7.76 8.12
CA GLY A 70 -8.51 -6.39 7.78
C GLY A 70 -9.91 -6.01 8.25
N LYS A 71 -10.90 -6.89 8.04
CA LYS A 71 -12.27 -6.71 8.54
C LYS A 71 -12.30 -6.53 10.06
N LYS A 72 -11.57 -7.39 10.78
CA LYS A 72 -11.50 -7.32 12.25
C LYS A 72 -10.89 -5.99 12.70
N LEU A 73 -9.77 -5.58 12.09
CA LEU A 73 -9.10 -4.32 12.37
C LEU A 73 -10.00 -3.10 12.07
N PHE A 74 -10.73 -3.13 10.96
CA PHE A 74 -11.67 -2.06 10.59
C PHE A 74 -12.76 -1.85 11.65
N GLY A 75 -13.26 -2.93 12.25
CA GLY A 75 -14.17 -2.86 13.40
C GLY A 75 -13.48 -2.35 14.68
N LEU A 76 -12.32 -2.92 15.03
CA LEU A 76 -11.59 -2.60 16.26
C LEU A 76 -11.15 -1.13 16.34
N TYR A 77 -10.78 -0.53 15.21
CA TYR A 77 -10.35 0.87 15.14
C TYR A 77 -11.49 1.85 14.85
N SER A 78 -12.73 1.40 15.07
CA SER A 78 -13.99 2.16 14.99
C SER A 78 -14.27 2.75 13.61
N CYS A 79 -13.69 2.21 12.54
CA CYS A 79 -13.92 2.69 11.18
C CYS A 79 -15.38 2.48 10.76
N THR A 80 -16.02 1.41 11.25
CA THR A 80 -17.43 1.11 11.02
C THR A 80 -18.37 2.20 11.52
N GLN A 81 -17.98 2.92 12.58
CA GLN A 81 -18.85 3.91 13.20
C GLN A 81 -19.08 5.14 12.32
N CYS A 82 -18.11 5.45 11.45
CA CYS A 82 -18.19 6.56 10.51
C CYS A 82 -18.44 6.09 9.07
N HIS A 83 -17.83 4.99 8.64
CA HIS A 83 -17.86 4.54 7.24
C HIS A 83 -18.84 3.37 6.98
N GLY A 84 -19.59 2.95 8.00
CA GLY A 84 -20.52 1.83 7.90
C GLY A 84 -19.85 0.47 7.96
N GLY A 85 -20.62 -0.59 8.25
CA GLY A 85 -20.11 -1.95 8.40
C GLY A 85 -19.52 -2.58 7.13
N ASP A 86 -19.90 -2.05 5.97
CA ASP A 86 -19.44 -2.48 4.64
C ASP A 86 -18.62 -1.39 3.93
N ALA A 87 -18.13 -0.38 4.67
CA ALA A 87 -17.33 0.73 4.16
C ALA A 87 -18.01 1.59 3.07
N LYS A 88 -19.33 1.50 2.87
CA LYS A 88 -20.07 2.29 1.87
C LYS A 88 -20.52 3.67 2.34
N GLY A 89 -20.19 4.02 3.59
CA GLY A 89 -20.47 5.32 4.17
C GLY A 89 -21.58 5.26 5.22
N GLN A 90 -21.50 6.17 6.18
CA GLN A 90 -22.53 6.40 7.19
C GLN A 90 -22.49 7.89 7.59
N VAL A 91 -21.69 8.23 8.59
CA VAL A 91 -21.41 9.63 8.96
C VAL A 91 -20.34 10.22 8.05
N GLY A 92 -19.31 9.43 7.75
CA GLY A 92 -18.28 9.72 6.77
C GLY A 92 -18.61 9.16 5.38
N PRO A 93 -17.81 9.52 4.36
CA PRO A 93 -18.04 9.10 2.98
C PRO A 93 -17.82 7.60 2.80
N GLY A 94 -18.36 7.03 1.72
CA GLY A 94 -18.00 5.69 1.27
C GLY A 94 -16.54 5.60 0.84
N LEU A 95 -15.93 4.44 1.07
CA LEU A 95 -14.51 4.16 0.83
C LEU A 95 -14.25 3.25 -0.38
N VAL A 96 -15.30 2.83 -1.08
CA VAL A 96 -15.26 1.74 -2.07
C VAL A 96 -15.23 2.21 -3.53
N GLY A 97 -15.26 3.53 -3.75
CA GLY A 97 -15.32 4.13 -5.08
C GLY A 97 -16.70 4.00 -5.76
N PRO A 98 -16.81 4.39 -7.05
CA PRO A 98 -15.72 4.90 -7.90
C PRO A 98 -15.33 6.35 -7.58
N THR A 99 -16.19 7.11 -6.90
CA THR A 99 -15.92 8.50 -6.52
C THR A 99 -15.35 8.56 -5.12
N PHE A 100 -14.20 9.21 -4.96
CA PHE A 100 -13.53 9.39 -3.68
C PHE A 100 -13.49 10.87 -3.30
N ARG A 101 -13.61 11.16 -2.00
CA ARG A 101 -13.44 12.53 -1.48
C ARG A 101 -12.05 13.08 -1.78
N TYR A 102 -11.04 12.22 -1.70
CA TYR A 102 -9.67 12.47 -2.13
C TYR A 102 -9.36 11.52 -3.30
N PRO A 103 -9.20 12.01 -4.54
CA PRO A 103 -9.06 11.16 -5.71
C PRO A 103 -7.93 10.12 -5.62
N LYS A 104 -6.85 10.44 -4.90
CA LYS A 104 -5.72 9.54 -4.67
C LYS A 104 -6.09 8.24 -3.93
N ASP A 105 -7.18 8.24 -3.15
CA ASP A 105 -7.67 7.07 -2.41
C ASP A 105 -8.19 5.95 -3.35
N ALA A 106 -8.31 6.24 -4.66
CA ALA A 106 -8.46 5.20 -5.68
C ALA A 106 -7.26 4.23 -5.69
N THR A 107 -6.07 4.67 -5.28
CA THR A 107 -4.85 3.84 -5.17
C THR A 107 -4.62 3.35 -3.75
N ASN A 108 -3.92 2.22 -3.59
CA ASN A 108 -3.55 1.72 -2.26
C ASN A 108 -2.58 2.63 -1.52
N LYS A 109 -1.65 3.27 -2.26
CA LYS A 109 -0.77 4.32 -1.72
C LYS A 109 -1.55 5.51 -1.15
N GLY A 110 -2.50 6.06 -1.91
CA GLY A 110 -3.28 7.21 -1.46
C GLY A 110 -4.13 6.90 -0.24
N MET A 111 -4.80 5.74 -0.24
CA MET A 111 -5.60 5.32 0.91
C MET A 111 -4.73 5.07 2.16
N PHE A 112 -3.53 4.54 1.99
CA PHE A 112 -2.56 4.41 3.09
C PHE A 112 -2.16 5.76 3.67
N GLU A 113 -1.85 6.76 2.83
CA GLU A 113 -1.52 8.11 3.28
C GLU A 113 -2.64 8.75 4.11
N THR A 114 -3.88 8.57 3.63
CA THR A 114 -5.09 9.04 4.30
C THR A 114 -5.31 8.32 5.63
N LEU A 115 -5.13 7.00 5.68
CA LEU A 115 -5.23 6.25 6.93
C LEU A 115 -4.12 6.60 7.92
N TRP A 116 -2.90 6.85 7.45
CA TRP A 116 -1.76 7.10 8.33
C TRP A 116 -1.91 8.41 9.09
N TYR A 117 -2.08 9.54 8.37
CA TYR A 117 -2.13 10.88 8.97
C TYR A 117 -3.53 11.47 9.10
N GLY A 118 -4.55 10.83 8.56
CA GLY A 118 -5.91 11.34 8.60
C GLY A 118 -6.14 12.47 7.61
N THR A 119 -7.16 13.28 7.87
CA THR A 119 -7.66 14.32 6.97
C THR A 119 -8.11 15.56 7.73
N ASN A 120 -8.30 16.68 7.02
CA ASN A 120 -8.91 17.89 7.59
C ASN A 120 -10.45 17.75 7.77
N GLY A 121 -11.03 16.60 7.41
CA GLY A 121 -12.48 16.34 7.48
C GLY A 121 -12.94 15.65 8.76
N GLY A 122 -12.11 15.63 9.81
CA GLY A 122 -12.44 14.99 11.10
C GLY A 122 -12.06 13.52 11.23
N MET A 123 -11.48 12.90 10.19
CA MET A 123 -10.84 11.59 10.31
C MET A 123 -9.41 11.77 10.83
N GLY A 124 -9.18 11.47 12.11
CA GLY A 124 -7.82 11.44 12.68
C GLY A 124 -6.95 10.34 12.08
N GLY A 125 -5.63 10.53 12.12
CA GLY A 125 -4.66 9.52 11.69
C GLY A 125 -4.80 8.23 12.51
N LYS A 126 -4.50 7.11 11.87
CA LYS A 126 -4.58 5.78 12.47
C LYS A 126 -3.23 5.08 12.51
N GLY A 127 -2.17 5.67 11.94
CA GLY A 127 -0.83 5.11 11.99
C GLY A 127 -0.30 5.00 13.42
N ILE A 128 0.52 3.98 13.68
CA ILE A 128 1.23 3.82 14.94
C ILE A 128 2.09 5.06 15.24
N GLY A 129 1.98 5.58 16.45
CA GLY A 129 2.62 6.84 16.87
C GLY A 129 2.03 8.12 16.29
N VAL A 130 0.95 8.01 15.51
CA VAL A 130 0.18 9.14 14.98
C VAL A 130 -1.22 9.21 15.59
N MET A 131 -1.83 8.05 15.84
CA MET A 131 -3.22 7.96 16.29
C MET A 131 -3.45 8.61 17.66
N ASP A 132 -2.47 8.49 18.55
CA ASP A 132 -2.52 9.02 19.90
C ASP A 132 -1.26 9.83 20.17
N ALA A 133 -1.42 11.13 20.40
CA ALA A 133 -0.30 12.02 20.70
C ALA A 133 0.32 11.76 22.08
N THR A 134 -0.36 11.02 22.95
CA THR A 134 0.09 10.73 24.31
C THR A 134 0.75 9.36 24.45
N ASP A 135 0.56 8.47 23.47
CA ASP A 135 1.15 7.13 23.45
C ASP A 135 1.70 6.79 22.05
N PRO A 136 3.03 6.84 21.86
CA PRO A 136 3.65 6.56 20.56
C PRO A 136 3.54 5.08 20.14
N THR A 137 3.13 4.19 21.04
CA THR A 137 2.95 2.75 20.75
C THR A 137 1.55 2.44 20.23
N ASN A 138 0.62 3.39 20.33
CA ASN A 138 -0.76 3.23 19.92
C ASN A 138 -0.96 3.55 18.43
N GLY A 139 -1.87 2.81 17.77
CA GLY A 139 -2.19 2.93 16.35
C GLY A 139 -1.85 1.68 15.53
N LEU A 140 -2.28 1.69 14.27
CA LEU A 140 -2.08 0.61 13.32
C LEU A 140 -0.67 0.62 12.73
N LYS A 141 -0.05 -0.56 12.68
CA LYS A 141 1.19 -0.79 11.93
C LYS A 141 0.94 -0.73 10.43
N VAL A 142 2.00 -0.54 9.63
CA VAL A 142 1.92 -0.53 8.16
C VAL A 142 1.21 -1.78 7.64
N ASP A 143 1.66 -2.95 8.08
CA ASP A 143 1.12 -4.24 7.67
C ASP A 143 -0.38 -4.42 8.00
N GLU A 144 -0.84 -3.82 9.11
CA GLU A 144 -2.23 -3.85 9.53
C GLU A 144 -3.09 -2.91 8.69
N ILE A 145 -2.59 -1.71 8.37
CA ILE A 145 -3.26 -0.78 7.46
C ILE A 145 -3.42 -1.42 6.07
N LEU A 146 -2.41 -2.11 5.56
CA LEU A 146 -2.50 -2.81 4.27
C LEU A 146 -3.59 -3.89 4.27
N LYS A 147 -3.77 -4.61 5.38
CA LYS A 147 -4.87 -5.58 5.53
C LYS A 147 -6.24 -4.90 5.58
N VAL A 148 -6.34 -3.78 6.29
CA VAL A 148 -7.58 -2.95 6.31
C VAL A 148 -7.93 -2.49 4.90
N ILE A 149 -6.97 -1.94 4.16
CA ILE A 149 -7.16 -1.51 2.77
C ILE A 149 -7.60 -2.70 1.90
N ALA A 150 -6.94 -3.85 2.02
CA ALA A 150 -7.31 -5.04 1.26
C ALA A 150 -8.77 -5.44 1.51
N TRP A 151 -9.24 -5.39 2.76
CA TRP A 151 -10.65 -5.61 3.07
C TRP A 151 -11.56 -4.55 2.45
N VAL A 152 -11.24 -3.26 2.55
CA VAL A 152 -12.04 -2.17 1.94
C VAL A 152 -12.21 -2.40 0.43
N ARG A 153 -11.14 -2.82 -0.27
CA ARG A 153 -11.21 -3.12 -1.72
C ARG A 153 -12.20 -4.23 -2.04
N THR A 154 -12.39 -5.22 -1.17
CA THR A 154 -13.42 -6.26 -1.37
C THR A 154 -14.87 -5.78 -1.26
N GLN A 155 -15.09 -4.58 -0.70
CA GLN A 155 -16.43 -4.04 -0.52
C GLN A 155 -16.92 -3.24 -1.75
N GLY A 156 -16.01 -2.93 -2.68
CA GLY A 156 -16.29 -2.25 -3.94
C GLY A 156 -16.45 -3.20 -5.12
N THR A 157 -16.57 -2.63 -6.31
CA THR A 157 -16.62 -3.39 -7.58
C THR A 157 -15.48 -2.93 -8.50
N GLY A 158 -14.67 -3.87 -8.97
CA GLY A 158 -13.69 -3.65 -10.05
C GLY A 158 -12.42 -2.87 -9.71
N LEU A 159 -12.35 -2.15 -8.58
CA LEU A 159 -11.17 -1.37 -8.19
C LEU A 159 -10.32 -2.08 -7.15
N THR A 160 -9.06 -2.37 -7.51
CA THR A 160 -8.07 -3.01 -6.63
C THR A 160 -7.15 -2.00 -5.94
N GLY A 161 -6.99 -0.82 -6.54
CA GLY A 161 -6.01 0.20 -6.14
C GLY A 161 -4.56 -0.15 -6.47
N ASN A 162 -4.34 -1.23 -7.24
CA ASN A 162 -3.03 -1.69 -7.74
C ASN A 162 -2.82 -1.41 -9.24
N GLU A 163 -3.81 -0.79 -9.90
CA GLU A 163 -3.75 -0.35 -11.30
C GLU A 163 -2.57 0.58 -11.53
#